data_AF-A0A3D0V6K6-F1
#
_entry.id   AF-A0A3D0V6K6-F1
#
_cell.length_a   1.000
_cell.length_b   1.000
_cell.length_c   1.000
_cell.angle_alpha   90.00
_cell.angle_beta   90.00
_cell.angle_gamma   90.00
#
_symmetry.space_group_name_H-M   'P 1'
#
loop_
_entity.id
_entity.type
_entity.pdbx_description
1 polymer ?
#
loop_
_entity_poly.entity_id
_entity_poly.type
_entity_poly.pdbx_seq_one_letter_code
_entity_poly.pdbx_strand_id
1 'polypeptide(L)'
;PESEQETLKEHIASVLKMRLKDQAVSVRRNCAQMIQYAPESERTELIEMGLKDQDIVVRSTSVQIIEYAPESERTRLIEMGLKDQNISVRRNCA
;
A
#
# COMPACT_ATOMS: atom_id res chain seq x y z
N PRO A 1 18.27 19.38 -2.58
CA PRO A 1 19.43 18.45 -2.46
C PRO A 1 18.97 17.02 -2.15
N GLU A 2 19.85 16.01 -2.25
CA GLU A 2 19.53 14.60 -1.94
C GLU A 2 18.92 14.45 -0.54
N SER A 3 19.41 15.21 0.44
CA SER A 3 18.88 15.28 1.81
C SER A 3 17.43 15.77 1.92
N GLU A 4 17.03 16.74 1.09
CA GLU A 4 15.65 17.24 1.05
C GLU A 4 14.70 16.22 0.42
N GLN A 5 15.16 15.48 -0.59
CA GLN A 5 14.36 14.42 -1.21
C GLN A 5 14.09 13.28 -0.23
N GLU A 6 15.10 12.88 0.55
CA GLU A 6 14.93 11.81 1.53
C GLU A 6 13.99 12.24 2.67
N THR A 7 14.16 13.46 3.16
CA THR A 7 13.24 14.06 4.16
C THR A 7 11.80 14.09 3.64
N LEU A 8 11.60 14.44 2.35
CA LEU A 8 10.28 14.45 1.74
C LEU A 8 9.67 13.05 1.66
N LYS A 9 10.45 12.02 1.31
CA LYS A 9 9.95 10.63 1.27
C LYS A 9 9.58 10.12 2.65
N GLU A 10 10.37 10.40 3.68
CA GLU A 10 10.01 10.06 5.07
C GLU A 10 8.70 10.74 5.48
N HIS A 11 8.51 12.00 5.09
CA HIS A 11 7.26 12.72 5.33
C HIS A 11 6.08 12.06 4.59
N ILE A 12 6.28 11.59 3.36
CA ILE A 12 5.27 10.84 2.60
C ILE A 12 4.84 9.59 3.38
N ALA A 13 5.78 8.77 3.87
CA ALA A 13 5.45 7.57 4.63
C ALA A 13 4.59 7.88 5.87
N SER A 14 4.98 8.89 6.64
CA SER A 14 4.23 9.39 7.80
C SER A 14 2.79 9.79 7.45
N VAL A 15 2.62 10.60 6.39
CA VAL A 15 1.31 11.05 5.92
C VAL A 15 0.46 9.87 5.45
N LEU A 16 1.04 8.92 4.73
CA LEU A 16 0.33 7.74 4.25
C LEU A 16 -0.13 6.84 5.40
N LYS A 17 0.71 6.58 6.41
CA LYS A 17 0.30 5.81 7.61
C LYS A 17 -0.87 6.45 8.34
N MET A 18 -0.90 7.78 8.40
CA MET A 18 -2.02 8.53 9.00
C MET A 18 -3.28 8.44 8.14
N ARG A 19 -3.16 8.69 6.83
CA ARG A 19 -4.30 8.85 5.92
C ARG A 19 -4.88 7.55 5.39
N LEU A 20 -4.15 6.44 5.44
CA LEU A 20 -4.72 5.10 5.28
C LEU A 20 -5.68 4.71 6.43
N LYS A 21 -5.78 5.51 7.49
CA LYS A 21 -6.78 5.35 8.57
C LYS A 21 -7.88 6.41 8.53
N ASP A 22 -7.92 7.23 7.47
CA ASP A 22 -8.89 8.32 7.34
C ASP A 22 -10.32 7.76 7.20
N GLN A 23 -11.30 8.48 7.76
CA GLN A 23 -12.71 8.07 7.69
C GLN A 23 -13.23 8.12 6.25
N ALA A 24 -12.77 9.09 5.46
CA ALA A 24 -13.16 9.23 4.08
C ALA A 24 -12.49 8.16 3.21
N VAL A 25 -13.30 7.26 2.64
CA VAL A 25 -12.82 6.19 1.76
C VAL A 25 -12.07 6.74 0.53
N SER A 26 -12.47 7.90 0.02
CA SER A 26 -11.78 8.57 -1.09
C SER A 26 -10.34 8.94 -0.73
N VAL A 27 -10.08 9.38 0.50
CA VAL A 27 -8.73 9.66 0.99
C VAL A 27 -7.91 8.38 1.04
N ARG A 28 -8.46 7.31 1.62
CA ARG A 28 -7.75 6.02 1.72
C ARG A 28 -7.41 5.43 0.35
N ARG A 29 -8.34 5.50 -0.61
CA ARG A 29 -8.12 5.06 -2.00
C ARG A 29 -6.98 5.82 -2.67
N ASN A 30 -6.98 7.16 -2.55
CA ASN A 30 -5.90 7.98 -3.07
C ASN A 30 -4.57 7.64 -2.40
N CYS A 31 -4.55 7.45 -1.08
CA CYS A 31 -3.34 7.07 -0.36
C CYS A 31 -2.80 5.71 -0.80
N ALA A 32 -3.65 4.72 -1.05
CA ALA A 32 -3.22 3.41 -1.55
C ALA A 32 -2.45 3.52 -2.87
N GLN A 33 -2.89 4.39 -3.80
CA GLN A 33 -2.19 4.63 -5.07
C GLN A 33 -0.83 5.32 -4.91
N MET A 34 -0.64 6.05 -3.81
CA MET A 34 0.57 6.83 -3.55
C MET A 34 1.67 6.05 -2.84
N ILE A 35 1.39 4.84 -2.34
CA ILE A 35 2.36 4.02 -1.59
C ILE A 35 3.65 3.75 -2.39
N GLN A 36 3.56 3.61 -3.72
CA GLN A 36 4.72 3.43 -4.60
C GLN A 36 5.77 4.56 -4.49
N TYR A 37 5.37 5.75 -4.02
CA TYR A 37 6.26 6.91 -3.85
C TYR A 37 6.88 7.01 -2.45
N ALA A 38 6.48 6.15 -1.50
CA ALA A 38 7.13 6.06 -0.20
C ALA A 38 8.55 5.48 -0.33
N PRO A 39 9.43 5.69 0.69
CA PRO A 39 10.68 4.95 0.81
C PRO A 39 10.43 3.45 0.71
N GLU A 40 11.29 2.72 0.01
CA GLU A 40 11.11 1.29 -0.23
C GLU A 40 10.99 0.48 1.08
N SER A 41 11.74 0.88 2.12
CA SER A 41 11.68 0.30 3.47
C SER A 41 10.31 0.41 4.15
N GLU A 42 9.49 1.39 3.75
CA GLU A 42 8.18 1.68 4.34
C GLU A 42 7.02 1.02 3.57
N ARG A 43 7.25 0.61 2.32
CA ARG A 43 6.20 0.13 1.41
C ARG A 43 5.54 -1.15 1.92
N THR A 44 6.30 -2.08 2.50
CA THR A 44 5.74 -3.33 3.02
C THR A 44 4.66 -3.07 4.07
N GLU A 45 4.95 -2.22 5.06
CA GLU A 45 3.98 -1.88 6.12
C GLU A 45 2.75 -1.16 5.53
N LEU A 46 2.96 -0.21 4.63
CA LEU A 46 1.88 0.55 3.98
C LEU A 46 0.98 -0.35 3.12
N ILE A 47 1.56 -1.29 2.37
CA ILE A 47 0.82 -2.27 1.58
C ILE A 47 0.01 -3.18 2.50
N GLU A 48 0.61 -3.68 3.58
CA GLU A 48 -0.12 -4.50 4.56
C GLU A 48 -1.31 -3.76 5.18
N MET A 49 -1.15 -2.47 5.49
CA MET A 49 -2.25 -1.64 5.98
C MET A 49 -3.39 -1.58 4.96
N GLY A 50 -3.07 -1.32 3.69
CA GLY A 50 -4.07 -1.25 2.63
C GLY A 50 -4.72 -2.59 2.31
N LEU A 51 -3.98 -3.71 2.36
CA LEU A 51 -4.52 -5.07 2.23
C LEU A 51 -5.50 -5.45 3.36
N LYS A 52 -5.42 -4.78 4.52
CA LYS A 52 -6.32 -4.98 5.67
C LYS A 52 -7.48 -3.97 5.69
N ASP A 53 -7.59 -3.07 4.71
CA ASP A 53 -8.65 -2.07 4.66
C ASP A 53 -10.04 -2.70 4.41
N GLN A 54 -11.07 -2.12 5.00
CA GLN A 54 -12.46 -2.55 4.80
C GLN A 54 -12.96 -2.30 3.37
N ASP A 55 -12.45 -1.29 2.68
CA ASP A 55 -12.85 -0.94 1.31
C ASP A 55 -12.15 -1.84 0.27
N ILE A 56 -12.94 -2.43 -0.61
CA ILE A 56 -12.45 -3.33 -1.66
C ILE A 56 -11.47 -2.63 -2.62
N VAL A 57 -11.68 -1.35 -2.94
CA VAL A 57 -10.83 -0.64 -3.90
C VAL A 57 -9.47 -0.38 -3.29
N VAL A 58 -9.40 -0.02 -2.00
CA VAL A 58 -8.14 0.10 -1.26
C VAL A 58 -7.37 -1.22 -1.32
N ARG A 59 -8.01 -2.36 -0.97
CA ARG A 59 -7.35 -3.68 -1.01
C ARG A 59 -6.90 -4.06 -2.42
N SER A 60 -7.75 -3.86 -3.42
CA SER A 60 -7.42 -4.13 -4.84
C SER A 60 -6.24 -3.28 -5.33
N THR A 61 -6.18 -1.99 -4.98
CA THR A 61 -5.04 -1.13 -5.31
C THR A 61 -3.79 -1.57 -4.56
N SER A 62 -3.90 -1.96 -3.29
CA SER A 62 -2.77 -2.47 -2.51
C SER A 62 -2.17 -3.74 -3.07
N VAL A 63 -2.97 -4.62 -3.68
CA VAL A 63 -2.46 -5.78 -4.42
C VAL A 63 -1.66 -5.35 -5.64
N GLN A 64 -2.16 -4.39 -6.43
CA GLN A 64 -1.50 -3.95 -7.66
C GLN A 64 -0.11 -3.35 -7.41
N ILE A 65 0.05 -2.63 -6.30
CA ILE A 65 1.32 -1.98 -5.96
C ILE A 65 2.34 -2.92 -5.28
N ILE A 66 2.03 -4.20 -5.09
CA ILE A 66 2.99 -5.16 -4.48
C ILE A 66 4.29 -5.22 -5.31
N GLU A 67 4.22 -4.98 -6.62
CA GLU A 67 5.39 -4.89 -7.50
C GLU A 67 6.41 -3.80 -7.10
N TYR A 68 6.02 -2.83 -6.28
CA TYR A 68 6.89 -1.76 -5.78
C TYR A 68 7.48 -2.06 -4.39
N ALA A 69 7.07 -3.13 -3.73
CA ALA A 69 7.63 -3.56 -2.45
C ALA A 69 9.04 -4.15 -2.63
N PRO A 70 9.86 -4.22 -1.56
CA PRO A 70 11.08 -5.03 -1.55
C PRO A 70 10.79 -6.45 -2.05
N GLU A 71 11.63 -6.96 -2.95
CA GLU A 71 11.42 -8.27 -3.58
C GLU A 71 11.21 -9.40 -2.57
N SER A 72 11.96 -9.38 -1.47
CA SER A 72 11.87 -10.35 -0.37
C SER A 72 10.50 -10.41 0.31
N GLU A 73 9.71 -9.34 0.24
CA GLU A 73 8.40 -9.25 0.90
C GLU A 73 7.23 -9.56 -0.05
N ARG A 74 7.44 -9.54 -1.38
CA ARG A 74 6.37 -9.66 -2.38
C ARG A 74 5.59 -10.95 -2.27
N THR A 75 6.27 -12.09 -2.11
CA THR A 75 5.61 -13.41 -1.98
C THR A 75 4.64 -13.42 -0.82
N ARG A 76 5.03 -12.91 0.36
CA ARG A 76 4.17 -12.82 1.54
C ARG A 76 2.97 -11.91 1.30
N LEU A 77 3.16 -10.75 0.66
CA LEU A 77 2.08 -9.82 0.35
C LEU A 77 1.09 -10.40 -0.68
N ILE A 78 1.59 -11.13 -1.68
CA ILE A 78 0.77 -11.85 -2.67
C ILE A 78 -0.05 -12.92 -1.97
N GLU A 79 0.54 -13.72 -1.08
CA GLU A 79 -0.18 -14.70 -0.28
C GLU A 79 -1.29 -14.08 0.58
N MET A 80 -1.06 -12.88 1.13
CA MET A 80 -2.11 -12.14 1.85
C MET A 80 -3.26 -11.75 0.92
N GLY A 81 -2.95 -11.20 -0.27
CA GLY A 81 -3.97 -10.84 -1.26
C GLY A 81 -4.77 -12.04 -1.79
N LEU A 82 -4.11 -13.19 -2.01
CA LEU A 82 -4.76 -14.43 -2.45
C LEU A 82 -5.71 -15.02 -1.39
N LYS A 83 -5.55 -14.64 -0.12
CA LYS A 83 -6.44 -15.01 0.99
C LYS A 83 -7.62 -14.03 1.17
N ASP A 84 -7.71 -12.98 0.35
CA ASP A 84 -8.82 -12.01 0.45
C ASP A 84 -10.17 -12.67 0.22
N GLN A 85 -11.17 -12.26 1.00
CA GLN A 85 -12.55 -12.72 0.89
C GLN A 85 -13.18 -12.41 -0.48
N ASN A 86 -12.78 -11.30 -1.11
CA ASN A 86 -13.34 -10.85 -2.37
C ASN A 86 -12.58 -11.43 -3.58
N ILE A 87 -13.33 -12.04 -4.50
CA ILE A 87 -12.75 -12.67 -5.69
C ILE A 87 -12.02 -11.70 -6.62
N SER A 88 -12.47 -10.45 -6.72
CA SER A 88 -11.83 -9.43 -7.56
C SER A 88 -10.47 -9.02 -7.00
N VAL A 89 -10.33 -8.97 -5.67
CA VAL A 89 -9.03 -8.72 -5.03
C VAL A 89 -8.08 -9.88 -5.33
N ARG A 90 -8.52 -11.13 -5.14
CA ARG A 90 -7.71 -12.32 -5.44
C ARG A 90 -7.27 -12.40 -6.90
N ARG A 91 -8.15 -12.02 -7.83
CA ARG A 91 -7.83 -12.01 -9.28
C ARG A 91 -6.75 -11.00 -9.64
N ASN A 92 -6.63 -9.90 -8.90
CA ASN A 92 -5.58 -8.92 -9.14
C ASN A 92 -4.20 -9.38 -8.66
N CYS A 93 -4.10 -10.50 -7.93
CA CYS A 93 -2.83 -11.06 -7.46
C CYS A 93 -2.12 -11.94 -8.51
N ALA A 94 -2.82 -12.32 -9.59
CA ALA A 94 -2.35 -13.22 -10.64
C ALA A 94 -2.00 -12.45 -11.91
#